data_AF-A0ABC8TGK5-F1
#
_entry.id   AF-A0ABC8TGK5-F1
#
_cell.length_a   1.000
_cell.length_b   1.000
_cell.length_c   1.000
_cell.angle_alpha   90.00
_cell.angle_beta   90.00
_cell.angle_gamma   90.00
#
_symmetry.space_group_name_H-M   'P 1'
#
loop_
_entity.id
_entity.type
_entity.pdbx_description
1 polymer ?
#
loop_
_entity_poly.entity_id
_entity_poly.type
_entity_poly.pdbx_seq_one_letter_code
_entity_poly.pdbx_strand_id
1 'polypeptide(L)'
;MYPQLPALRSFKTSGSSSSTDRRLSALVRHLEGSATASSAMNSLNQSSTISASATSGFTAGNSVFAHVDRAPEDPILGVTVAYNKDPSPMKLNLGVGAYRTEEGKPLVLNVVRQAEQLLVNDNSRVKEYLPIVGLADFNKLSAKLILGADRYGIACFM
;
A
#
# COMPACT_ATOMS: atom_id res chain seq x y z
N MET A 1 -35.81 -64.08 -22.57
CA MET A 1 -35.57 -63.21 -23.74
C MET A 1 -35.19 -61.84 -23.23
N TYR A 2 -33.92 -61.45 -23.32
CA TYR A 2 -33.52 -60.05 -23.12
C TYR A 2 -32.66 -59.64 -24.31
N PRO A 3 -33.26 -58.97 -25.32
CA PRO A 3 -32.52 -58.45 -26.45
C PRO A 3 -31.84 -57.12 -26.11
N GLN A 4 -30.68 -56.94 -26.72
CA GLN A 4 -29.81 -55.77 -26.70
C GLN A 4 -30.26 -54.67 -27.69
N LEU A 5 -30.09 -53.41 -27.25
CA LEU A 5 -29.90 -52.11 -27.95
C LEU A 5 -31.05 -51.50 -28.81
N PRO A 6 -31.28 -50.17 -28.73
CA PRO A 6 -30.54 -49.24 -29.62
C PRO A 6 -30.15 -47.85 -29.06
N ALA A 7 -29.17 -47.28 -29.78
CA ALA A 7 -28.62 -45.92 -29.90
C ALA A 7 -29.31 -44.72 -29.21
N LEU A 8 -28.51 -43.93 -28.47
CA LEU A 8 -28.85 -42.59 -28.01
C LEU A 8 -28.78 -41.56 -29.14
N ARG A 9 -29.94 -40.97 -29.45
CA ARG A 9 -30.09 -39.77 -30.30
C ARG A 9 -29.50 -38.55 -29.59
N SER A 10 -28.79 -37.73 -30.36
CA SER A 10 -28.42 -36.36 -30.04
C SER A 10 -29.64 -35.54 -29.64
N PHE A 11 -29.59 -34.93 -28.46
CA PHE A 11 -30.46 -33.80 -28.08
C PHE A 11 -29.57 -32.61 -27.71
N LYS A 12 -29.71 -31.57 -28.51
CA LYS A 12 -29.11 -30.25 -28.32
C LYS A 12 -29.99 -29.53 -27.29
N THR A 13 -29.47 -29.22 -26.11
CA THR A 13 -30.15 -28.32 -25.16
C THR A 13 -29.35 -27.03 -25.01
N SER A 14 -30.11 -25.96 -25.15
CA SER A 14 -29.77 -24.56 -25.02
C SER A 14 -29.30 -24.19 -23.61
N GLY A 15 -28.15 -23.52 -23.54
CA GLY A 15 -27.92 -22.32 -22.73
C GLY A 15 -28.13 -22.37 -21.20
N SER A 16 -27.05 -22.61 -20.46
CA SER A 16 -26.72 -21.83 -19.26
C SER A 16 -25.20 -21.90 -19.00
N SER A 17 -24.42 -21.01 -19.62
CA SER A 17 -22.96 -20.98 -19.39
C SER A 17 -22.69 -20.47 -17.96
N SER A 18 -22.33 -21.37 -17.05
CA SER A 18 -21.89 -21.02 -15.71
C SER A 18 -20.62 -20.16 -15.77
N SER A 19 -20.45 -19.25 -14.81
CA SER A 19 -19.26 -18.40 -14.64
C SER A 19 -17.95 -19.21 -14.64
N THR A 20 -18.01 -20.48 -14.25
CA THR A 20 -16.89 -21.44 -14.26
C THR A 20 -16.44 -21.84 -15.67
N ASP A 21 -17.36 -21.98 -16.64
CA ASP A 21 -17.01 -22.37 -18.02
C ASP A 21 -16.25 -21.27 -18.76
N ARG A 22 -16.59 -20.01 -18.48
CA ARG A 22 -15.89 -18.86 -19.05
C ARG A 22 -14.44 -18.80 -18.57
N ARG A 23 -14.21 -19.09 -17.28
CA ARG A 23 -12.87 -19.11 -16.69
C ARG A 23 -12.00 -20.25 -17.23
N LEU A 24 -12.57 -21.44 -17.43
CA LEU A 24 -11.85 -22.56 -18.02
C LEU A 24 -11.43 -22.30 -19.47
N SER A 25 -12.32 -21.72 -20.28
CA SER A 25 -11.98 -21.40 -21.69
C SER A 25 -10.91 -20.31 -21.83
N ALA A 26 -10.75 -19.43 -20.83
CA ALA A 26 -9.71 -18.42 -20.80
C ALA A 26 -8.35 -19.01 -20.39
N LEU A 27 -8.35 -19.94 -19.42
CA LEU A 27 -7.14 -20.65 -18.98
C LEU A 27 -6.54 -21.51 -20.09
N VAL A 28 -7.39 -22.25 -20.83
CA VAL A 28 -6.95 -23.12 -21.93
C VAL A 28 -6.33 -22.31 -23.08
N ARG A 29 -6.90 -21.15 -23.42
CA ARG A 29 -6.32 -20.26 -24.44
C ARG A 29 -4.97 -19.66 -24.05
N HIS A 30 -4.68 -19.55 -22.75
CA HIS A 30 -3.36 -19.11 -22.29
C HIS A 30 -2.33 -20.24 -22.27
N LEU A 31 -2.77 -21.49 -22.11
CA LEU A 31 -1.87 -22.65 -22.07
C LEU A 31 -1.48 -23.16 -23.46
N GLU A 32 -2.30 -22.93 -24.49
CA GLU A 32 -2.02 -23.36 -25.88
C GLU A 32 -1.36 -22.29 -26.76
N GLY A 33 -0.91 -21.18 -26.18
CA GLY A 33 -0.20 -20.11 -26.89
C GLY A 33 1.28 -20.42 -27.12
N SER A 34 1.61 -20.81 -28.37
CA SER A 34 2.93 -20.85 -29.03
C SER A 34 3.71 -22.18 -29.04
N ALA A 35 3.33 -23.06 -29.96
CA ALA A 35 4.21 -24.10 -30.49
C ALA A 35 4.24 -24.02 -32.03
N THR A 36 4.94 -23.01 -32.57
CA THR A 36 5.37 -22.99 -33.99
C THR A 36 6.63 -22.14 -34.15
N ALA A 37 7.80 -22.79 -34.24
CA ALA A 37 8.85 -22.52 -35.23
C ALA A 37 10.13 -23.25 -34.83
N SER A 38 10.34 -24.42 -35.43
CA SER A 38 11.60 -25.15 -35.49
C SER A 38 12.57 -24.48 -36.47
N SER A 39 13.77 -24.08 -36.02
CA SER A 39 14.93 -23.97 -36.91
C SER A 39 16.25 -23.89 -36.14
N ALA A 40 17.07 -24.94 -36.32
CA ALA A 40 18.54 -24.96 -36.33
C ALA A 40 19.31 -24.44 -35.10
N MET A 41 19.76 -25.38 -34.26
CA MET A 41 20.94 -25.19 -33.41
C MET A 41 22.20 -25.16 -34.28
N ASN A 42 22.92 -24.04 -34.26
CA ASN A 42 24.36 -24.07 -34.44
C ASN A 42 25.00 -22.85 -33.76
N SER A 43 26.27 -23.01 -33.39
CA SER A 43 27.26 -21.95 -33.13
C SER A 43 27.47 -21.48 -31.68
N LEU A 44 28.54 -22.05 -31.11
CA LEU A 44 29.71 -21.35 -30.55
C LEU A 44 29.52 -20.48 -29.29
N ASN A 45 30.01 -21.05 -28.18
CA ASN A 45 30.91 -20.42 -27.20
C ASN A 45 30.90 -18.89 -27.13
N GLN A 46 30.09 -18.34 -26.24
CA GLN A 46 30.36 -17.01 -25.70
C GLN A 46 29.97 -17.00 -24.22
N SER A 47 30.98 -17.00 -23.36
CA SER A 47 30.88 -16.76 -21.92
C SER A 47 30.14 -15.44 -21.69
N SER A 48 28.83 -15.53 -21.50
CA SER A 48 27.98 -14.41 -21.13
C SER A 48 28.14 -14.18 -19.64
N THR A 49 29.02 -13.24 -19.29
CA THR A 49 28.84 -12.49 -18.07
C THR A 49 27.41 -11.93 -18.11
N ILE A 50 26.59 -12.29 -17.14
CA ILE A 50 25.27 -11.69 -16.95
C ILE A 50 25.53 -10.24 -16.51
N SER A 51 25.80 -9.36 -17.46
CA SER A 51 25.68 -7.93 -17.24
C SER A 51 24.20 -7.65 -17.12
N ALA A 52 23.80 -7.07 -15.99
CA ALA A 52 22.50 -6.45 -15.86
C ALA A 52 22.39 -5.40 -16.98
N SER A 53 21.74 -5.75 -18.09
CA SER A 53 21.24 -4.74 -19.00
C SER A 53 20.25 -3.95 -18.18
N ALA A 54 20.59 -2.70 -17.88
CA ALA A 54 19.62 -1.74 -17.39
C ALA A 54 18.43 -1.86 -18.33
N THR A 55 17.29 -2.31 -17.80
CA THR A 55 16.04 -2.41 -18.54
C THR A 55 15.86 -1.10 -19.29
N SER A 56 16.12 -1.15 -20.58
CA SER A 56 15.75 -0.20 -21.62
C SER A 56 15.41 1.20 -21.12
N GLY A 57 16.43 2.06 -21.18
CA GLY A 57 16.27 3.39 -21.77
C GLY A 57 15.57 4.43 -20.90
N PHE A 58 16.37 5.33 -20.35
CA PHE A 58 16.04 6.74 -20.40
C PHE A 58 16.08 7.19 -21.88
N THR A 59 15.17 6.68 -22.71
CA THR A 59 14.78 7.41 -23.91
C THR A 59 14.10 8.66 -23.39
N ALA A 60 14.64 9.82 -23.75
CA ALA A 60 14.04 11.13 -23.53
C ALA A 60 12.73 11.29 -24.33
N GLY A 61 11.81 10.34 -24.18
CA GLY A 61 10.41 10.48 -24.54
C GLY A 61 9.72 11.15 -23.36
N ASN A 62 8.85 12.13 -23.66
CA ASN A 62 8.12 12.90 -22.67
C ASN A 62 7.50 11.99 -21.61
N SER A 63 8.02 12.06 -20.38
CA SER A 63 7.39 11.46 -19.21
C SER A 63 5.92 11.89 -19.18
N VAL A 64 5.01 10.99 -18.78
CA VAL A 64 3.61 11.35 -18.53
C VAL A 64 3.51 12.50 -17.52
N PHE A 65 4.51 12.68 -16.66
CA PHE A 65 4.59 13.77 -15.68
C PHE A 65 5.40 14.98 -16.16
N ALA A 66 5.85 15.03 -17.41
CA ALA A 66 6.69 16.11 -17.93
C ALA A 66 6.00 17.50 -17.89
N HIS A 67 4.67 17.53 -17.81
CA HIS A 67 3.85 18.73 -17.75
C HIS A 67 3.42 19.10 -16.31
N VAL A 68 3.87 18.35 -15.29
CA VAL A 68 3.51 18.60 -13.91
C VAL A 68 4.55 19.53 -13.29
N ASP A 69 4.17 20.79 -13.11
CA ASP A 69 4.99 21.79 -12.43
C ASP A 69 5.12 21.48 -10.94
N ARG A 70 6.30 21.76 -10.37
CA ARG A 70 6.54 21.56 -8.94
C ARG A 70 5.79 22.62 -8.13
N ALA A 71 4.94 22.18 -7.22
CA ALA A 71 4.29 23.06 -6.26
C ALA A 71 5.33 23.77 -5.35
N PRO A 72 5.06 25.02 -4.92
CA PRO A 72 5.93 25.72 -4.00
C PRO A 72 6.07 24.95 -2.67
N GLU A 73 7.24 25.06 -2.04
CA GLU A 73 7.49 24.43 -0.74
C GLU A 73 6.57 25.03 0.33
N ASP A 74 6.03 24.18 1.21
CA ASP A 74 5.18 24.62 2.31
C ASP A 74 5.97 25.56 3.25
N PRO A 75 5.45 26.76 3.56
CA PRO A 75 6.19 27.75 4.36
C PRO A 75 6.61 27.26 5.75
N ILE A 76 5.88 26.32 6.36
CA ILE A 76 6.18 25.80 7.71
C ILE A 76 7.15 24.63 7.62
N LEU A 77 6.96 23.73 6.65
CA LEU A 77 7.85 22.58 6.46
C LEU A 77 9.20 22.96 5.83
N GLY A 78 9.22 23.99 4.98
CA GLY A 78 10.41 24.48 4.29
C GLY A 78 11.50 24.95 5.25
N VAL A 79 11.12 25.56 6.38
CA VAL A 79 12.07 26.00 7.44
C VAL A 79 12.82 24.81 8.03
N THR A 80 12.14 23.68 8.25
CA THR A 80 12.80 22.46 8.76
C THR A 80 13.73 21.86 7.71
N VAL A 81 13.36 21.89 6.43
CA VAL A 81 14.22 21.43 5.34
C VAL A 81 15.48 22.28 5.23
N ALA A 82 15.35 23.61 5.31
CA ALA A 82 16.48 24.54 5.33
C ALA A 82 17.38 24.31 6.55
N TYR A 83 16.79 24.17 7.74
CA TYR A 83 17.52 23.85 8.98
C TYR A 83 18.31 22.54 8.87
N ASN A 84 17.75 21.50 8.25
CA ASN A 84 18.44 20.23 8.07
C ASN A 84 19.60 20.33 7.07
N LYS A 85 19.47 21.17 6.03
CA LYS A 85 20.51 21.39 5.01
C LYS A 85 21.66 22.29 5.49
N ASP A 86 21.44 23.12 6.51
CA ASP A 86 22.46 24.02 7.06
C ASP A 86 23.57 23.22 7.79
N PRO A 87 24.86 23.32 7.41
CA PRO A 87 25.97 22.67 8.09
C PRO A 87 26.44 23.40 9.36
N SER A 88 25.91 24.59 9.66
CA SER A 88 26.32 25.38 10.82
C SER A 88 26.13 24.63 12.13
N PRO A 89 27.14 24.62 13.03
CA PRO A 89 27.02 24.02 14.35
C PRO A 89 26.14 24.84 15.32
N MET A 90 25.85 26.11 14.99
CA MET A 90 25.03 27.03 15.80
C MET A 90 23.69 27.36 15.13
N LYS A 91 23.03 26.36 14.54
CA LYS A 91 21.70 26.50 13.94
C LYS A 91 20.59 26.27 14.97
N LEU A 92 19.48 27.01 14.83
CA LEU A 92 18.29 26.89 15.68
C LEU A 92 17.05 26.66 14.81
N ASN A 93 16.20 25.70 15.19
CA ASN A 93 14.92 25.46 14.53
C ASN A 93 13.78 26.09 15.34
N LEU A 94 13.21 27.18 14.82
CA LEU A 94 12.06 27.89 15.39
C LEU A 94 10.81 27.80 14.52
N GLY A 95 10.80 26.90 13.52
CA GLY A 95 9.70 26.79 12.55
C GLY A 95 8.57 25.91 13.06
N VAL A 96 8.80 24.61 13.12
CA VAL A 96 7.77 23.64 13.54
C VAL A 96 7.67 23.62 15.06
N GLY A 97 6.47 23.79 15.60
CA GLY A 97 6.15 23.73 17.03
C GLY A 97 6.24 22.32 17.64
N ALA A 98 7.37 21.65 17.46
CA ALA A 98 7.64 20.33 18.02
C ALA A 98 8.51 20.45 19.27
N TYR A 99 8.06 19.88 20.39
CA TYR A 99 8.79 19.90 21.65
C TYR A 99 10.15 19.19 21.54
N ARG A 100 11.18 19.85 22.07
CA ARG A 100 12.55 19.34 22.12
C ARG A 100 13.07 19.34 23.56
N THR A 101 14.05 18.48 23.81
CA THR A 101 14.84 18.49 25.05
C THR A 101 15.83 19.67 25.04
N GLU A 102 16.53 19.89 26.15
CA GLU A 102 17.57 20.92 26.27
C GLU A 102 18.70 20.73 25.25
N GLU A 103 18.94 19.49 24.81
CA GLU A 103 19.91 19.14 23.76
C GLU A 103 19.34 19.24 22.33
N GLY A 104 18.13 19.79 22.16
CA GLY A 104 17.49 19.99 20.86
C GLY A 104 16.91 18.72 20.21
N LYS A 105 16.85 17.59 20.95
CA LYS A 105 16.35 16.29 20.44
C LYS A 105 14.83 16.17 20.58
N PRO A 106 14.15 15.38 19.74
CA PRO A 106 12.71 15.13 19.89
C PRO A 106 12.36 14.58 21.27
N LEU A 107 11.40 15.21 21.96
CA LEU A 107 10.97 14.79 23.28
C LEU A 107 9.81 13.78 23.18
N VAL A 108 10.05 12.55 23.63
CA VAL A 108 8.98 11.54 23.83
C VAL A 108 8.62 11.51 25.31
N LEU A 109 7.34 11.71 25.62
CA LEU A 109 6.84 11.72 27.00
C LEU A 109 6.95 10.34 27.66
N ASN A 110 7.28 10.30 28.96
CA ASN A 110 7.38 9.05 29.73
C ASN A 110 6.08 8.24 29.70
N VAL A 111 4.93 8.92 29.78
CA VAL A 111 3.60 8.27 29.73
C VAL A 111 3.33 7.58 28.39
N VAL A 112 3.84 8.15 27.29
CA VAL A 112 3.71 7.56 25.95
C VAL A 112 4.57 6.31 25.84
N ARG A 113 5.81 6.35 26.34
CA ARG A 113 6.70 5.17 26.36
C ARG A 113 6.09 4.01 27.18
N GLN A 114 5.46 4.32 28.32
CA GLN A 114 4.76 3.30 29.11
C GLN A 114 3.56 2.72 28.35
N ALA A 115 2.75 3.57 27.72
CA ALA A 115 1.61 3.11 26.91
C ALA A 115 2.04 2.23 25.73
N GLU A 116 3.15 2.56 25.06
CA GLU A 116 3.73 1.73 24.00
C GLU A 116 4.18 0.35 24.52
N GLN A 117 4.84 0.31 25.68
CA GLN A 117 5.24 -0.96 26.30
C GLN A 117 4.03 -1.84 26.64
N LEU A 118 2.96 -1.25 27.20
CA LEU A 118 1.71 -1.98 27.47
C LEU A 118 1.09 -2.51 26.17
N LEU A 119 1.14 -1.72 25.10
CA LEU A 119 0.56 -2.08 23.81
C LEU A 119 1.33 -3.21 23.11
N VAL A 120 2.66 -3.22 23.23
CA VAL A 120 3.53 -4.27 22.66
C VAL A 120 3.45 -5.57 23.46
N ASN A 121 3.32 -5.50 24.78
CA ASN A 121 3.25 -6.68 25.64
C ASN A 121 1.91 -7.42 25.57
N ASP A 122 0.88 -6.79 25.01
CA ASP A 122 -0.44 -7.39 24.85
C ASP A 122 -0.53 -8.22 23.55
N ASN A 123 -0.18 -9.50 23.67
CA ASN A 123 -0.21 -10.47 22.57
C ASN A 123 -1.63 -10.80 22.07
N SER A 124 -2.69 -10.38 22.78
CA SER A 124 -4.08 -10.63 22.39
C SER A 124 -4.59 -9.64 21.33
N ARG A 125 -3.84 -8.55 21.08
CA ARG A 125 -4.26 -7.49 20.18
C ARG A 125 -4.10 -7.88 18.72
N VAL A 126 -5.18 -7.72 17.97
CA VAL A 126 -5.17 -7.90 16.52
C VAL A 126 -5.11 -6.53 15.83
N LYS A 127 -4.28 -6.39 14.80
CA LYS A 127 -4.12 -5.16 14.01
C LYS A 127 -5.14 -5.10 12.86
N GLU A 128 -6.39 -5.44 13.16
CA GLU A 128 -7.50 -5.35 12.21
C GLU A 128 -7.88 -3.89 11.93
N TYR A 129 -8.63 -3.71 10.85
CA TYR A 129 -9.23 -2.42 10.52
C TYR A 129 -10.15 -1.94 11.65
N LEU A 130 -9.97 -0.69 12.03
CA LEU A 130 -10.90 -0.01 12.92
C LEU A 130 -12.19 0.35 12.16
N PRO A 131 -13.32 0.50 12.86
CA PRO A 131 -14.53 1.10 12.30
C PRO A 131 -14.26 2.49 11.72
N ILE A 132 -15.14 2.95 10.82
CA ILE A 132 -15.04 4.29 10.19
C ILE A 132 -14.92 5.41 11.24
N VAL A 133 -15.58 5.25 12.39
CA VAL A 133 -15.57 6.20 13.50
C VAL A 133 -14.31 6.11 14.38
N GLY A 134 -13.42 5.16 14.14
CA GLY A 134 -12.24 4.89 14.96
C GLY A 134 -12.52 4.05 16.20
N LEU A 135 -11.60 4.09 17.17
CA LEU A 135 -11.71 3.35 18.43
C LEU A 135 -12.65 4.09 19.40
N ALA A 136 -13.75 3.45 19.78
CA ALA A 136 -14.78 4.07 20.63
C ALA A 136 -14.22 4.60 21.96
N ASP A 137 -13.33 3.83 22.62
CA ASP A 137 -12.70 4.24 23.87
C ASP A 137 -11.79 5.46 23.71
N PHE A 138 -11.05 5.53 22.60
CA PHE A 138 -10.21 6.70 22.30
C PHE A 138 -11.07 7.95 22.15
N ASN A 139 -12.19 7.86 21.42
CA ASN A 139 -13.10 8.99 21.22
C ASN A 139 -13.73 9.43 22.55
N LYS A 140 -14.20 8.48 23.36
CA LYS A 140 -14.81 8.75 24.67
C LYS A 140 -13.82 9.43 25.63
N LEU A 141 -12.60 8.90 25.73
CA LEU A 141 -11.56 9.46 26.62
C LEU A 141 -11.04 10.81 26.11
N SER A 142 -10.93 11.00 24.80
CA SER A 142 -10.55 12.29 24.19
C SER A 142 -11.62 13.36 24.44
N ALA A 143 -12.90 13.01 24.28
CA ALA A 143 -14.00 13.89 24.64
C ALA A 143 -13.97 14.25 26.14
N LYS A 144 -13.70 13.27 27.02
CA LYS A 144 -13.55 13.52 28.46
C LYS A 144 -12.36 14.42 28.79
N LEU A 145 -11.25 14.29 28.07
CA LEU A 145 -10.05 15.13 28.25
C LEU A 145 -10.34 16.59 27.90
N ILE A 146 -11.07 16.83 26.82
CA ILE A 146 -11.37 18.18 26.33
C ILE A 146 -12.53 18.81 27.13
N LEU A 147 -13.59 18.05 27.40
CA LEU A 147 -14.85 18.57 27.96
C LEU A 147 -14.98 18.40 29.48
N GLY A 148 -14.08 17.63 30.11
CA GLY A 148 -14.14 17.30 31.53
C GLY A 148 -15.06 16.10 31.85
N ALA A 149 -14.95 15.58 33.08
CA ALA A 149 -15.62 14.34 33.50
C ALA A 149 -17.14 14.45 33.66
N ASP A 150 -17.68 15.67 33.70
CA ASP A 150 -18.97 15.93 34.34
C ASP A 150 -19.93 16.79 33.49
N ARG A 151 -19.89 16.59 32.18
CA ARG A 151 -20.70 17.37 31.23
C ARG A 151 -21.28 16.49 30.12
N TYR A 152 -22.06 15.47 30.50
CA TYR A 152 -22.99 14.77 29.59
C TYR A 152 -24.20 15.64 29.20
N GLY A 153 -23.97 16.95 28.96
CA GLY A 153 -25.05 17.93 28.80
C GLY A 153 -24.61 19.36 28.47
N ILE A 154 -23.62 19.56 27.60
CA ILE A 154 -23.40 20.87 26.96
C ILE A 154 -23.29 20.59 25.45
N ALA A 155 -24.38 20.76 24.70
CA ALA A 155 -24.73 22.02 24.04
C ALA A 155 -23.52 22.62 23.30
N CYS A 156 -23.43 22.25 22.02
CA CYS A 156 -23.10 23.13 20.90
C CYS A 156 -22.35 24.42 21.26
N PHE A 157 -21.06 24.49 20.88
CA PHE A 157 -20.39 25.76 20.65
C PHE A 157 -20.81 26.23 19.23
N MET A 158 -21.88 27.02 19.17
CA MET A 158 -22.18 27.95 18.07
C MET A 158 -22.28 29.35 18.67
#